data_AF-C5BIH1-F1
#
_entry.id   AF-C5BIH1-F1
#
_cell.length_a   1.000
_cell.length_b   1.000
_cell.length_c   1.000
_cell.angle_alpha   90.00
_cell.angle_beta   90.00
_cell.angle_gamma   90.00
#
_symmetry.space_group_name_H-M   'P 1'
#
loop_
_entity.id
_entity.type
_entity.pdbx_description
1 polymer ?
#
loop_
_entity_poly.entity_id
_entity_poly.type
_entity_poly.pdbx_seq_one_letter_code
_entity_poly.pdbx_strand_id
1 'polypeptide(L)'
;MRPRIPLPEDFQAFSDAGRALGEWHLNYETVEPYALTEDVTRSVMEAKDWRVSKMVLGKQGGKPDKLVIGYNENVTLRRIPLEAYDYVVYGKSAVVWILDRYRVSVDKASQIWNALNDWSEDPRYIVDLLKRIVRVSVESVRMVNNLPPLNEAK
;
A
#
# COMPACT_ATOMS: atom_id res chain seq x y z
N MET A 1 -10.62 18.03 -19.40
CA MET A 1 -11.85 17.32 -19.82
C MET A 1 -12.32 16.47 -18.65
N ARG A 2 -13.62 16.41 -18.34
CA ARG A 2 -14.13 15.51 -17.28
C ARG A 2 -14.39 14.11 -17.88
N PRO A 3 -14.20 13.01 -17.13
CA PRO A 3 -14.56 11.68 -17.60
C PRO A 3 -16.04 11.61 -17.96
N ARG A 4 -16.36 10.86 -19.02
CA ARG A 4 -17.72 10.44 -19.38
C ARG A 4 -17.74 8.91 -19.33
N ILE A 5 -18.84 8.34 -18.88
CA ILE A 5 -18.96 6.90 -18.64
C ILE A 5 -20.03 6.37 -19.62
N PRO A 6 -19.70 5.43 -20.52
CA PRO A 6 -20.69 4.79 -21.38
C PRO A 6 -21.55 3.80 -20.59
N LEU A 7 -22.67 3.35 -21.16
CA LEU A 7 -23.46 2.25 -20.60
C LEU A 7 -22.87 0.91 -21.10
N PRO A 8 -22.26 0.07 -20.24
CA PRO A 8 -21.74 -1.23 -20.65
C PRO A 8 -22.86 -2.26 -20.85
N GLU A 9 -22.66 -3.21 -21.78
CA GLU A 9 -23.55 -4.37 -21.96
C GLU A 9 -23.68 -5.19 -20.66
N ASP A 10 -22.56 -5.43 -19.96
CA ASP A 10 -22.51 -6.16 -18.69
C ASP A 10 -22.41 -5.21 -17.48
N PHE A 11 -23.39 -4.31 -17.34
CA PHE A 11 -23.43 -3.34 -16.24
C PHE A 11 -23.33 -3.96 -14.85
N GLN A 12 -23.95 -5.12 -14.65
CA GLN A 12 -24.00 -5.75 -13.34
C GLN A 12 -22.59 -6.18 -12.88
N ALA A 13 -21.77 -6.76 -13.76
CA ALA A 13 -20.40 -7.13 -13.43
C ALA A 13 -19.55 -5.91 -13.02
N PHE A 14 -19.65 -4.79 -13.73
CA PHE A 14 -18.96 -3.56 -13.34
C PHE A 14 -19.49 -2.98 -12.02
N SER A 15 -20.80 -3.05 -11.77
CA SER A 15 -21.43 -2.58 -10.53
C SER A 15 -20.93 -3.37 -9.32
N ASP A 16 -20.91 -4.70 -9.43
CA ASP A 16 -20.48 -5.58 -8.33
C ASP A 16 -18.97 -5.48 -8.07
N ALA A 17 -18.15 -5.41 -9.14
CA ALA A 17 -16.72 -5.13 -9.00
C ALA A 17 -16.47 -3.76 -8.36
N GLY A 18 -17.22 -2.73 -8.76
CA GLY A 18 -17.15 -1.40 -8.16
C GLY A 18 -17.51 -1.39 -6.68
N ARG A 19 -18.56 -2.12 -6.28
CA ARG A 19 -18.95 -2.27 -4.86
C ARG A 19 -17.83 -2.94 -4.07
N ALA A 20 -17.30 -4.06 -4.54
CA ALA A 20 -16.25 -4.78 -3.84
C ALA A 20 -14.92 -3.99 -3.80
N LEU A 21 -14.58 -3.22 -4.85
CA LEU A 21 -13.45 -2.28 -4.81
C LEU A 21 -13.69 -1.19 -3.77
N GLY A 22 -14.92 -0.70 -3.63
CA GLY A 22 -15.30 0.25 -2.59
C GLY A 22 -15.03 -0.30 -1.20
N GLU A 23 -15.45 -1.54 -0.92
CA GLU A 23 -15.21 -2.22 0.36
C GLU A 23 -13.71 -2.34 0.68
N TRP A 24 -12.88 -2.75 -0.29
CA TRP A 24 -11.42 -2.83 -0.07
C TRP A 24 -10.80 -1.48 0.23
N HIS A 25 -11.19 -0.42 -0.49
CA HIS A 25 -10.56 0.90 -0.35
C HIS A 25 -11.09 1.72 0.83
N LEU A 26 -12.32 1.50 1.28
CA LEU A 26 -12.84 2.14 2.50
C LEU A 26 -12.26 1.51 3.76
N ASN A 27 -11.96 0.21 3.72
CA ASN A 27 -11.46 -0.56 4.85
C ASN A 27 -9.94 -0.81 4.79
N TYR A 28 -9.19 -0.05 3.98
CA TYR A 28 -7.76 -0.31 3.72
C TYR A 28 -6.87 -0.36 4.98
N GLU A 29 -7.30 0.27 6.07
CA GLU A 29 -6.59 0.28 7.36
C GLU A 29 -6.99 -0.88 8.28
N THR A 30 -8.13 -1.54 8.03
CA THR A 30 -8.73 -2.55 8.91
C THR A 30 -8.73 -3.95 8.31
N VAL A 31 -8.49 -4.09 7.01
CA VAL A 31 -8.37 -5.42 6.38
C VAL A 31 -7.24 -6.24 7.03
N GLU A 32 -7.38 -7.55 6.93
CA GLU A 32 -6.34 -8.49 7.34
C GLU A 32 -5.01 -8.20 6.58
N PRO A 33 -3.86 -8.02 7.26
CA PRO A 33 -2.58 -7.76 6.61
C PRO A 33 -2.19 -8.83 5.59
N TYR A 34 -1.49 -8.45 4.52
CA TYR A 34 -0.86 -9.44 3.64
C TYR A 34 0.22 -10.23 4.40
N ALA A 35 0.27 -11.54 4.18
CA ALA A 35 1.18 -12.47 4.86
C ALA A 35 2.62 -12.37 4.30
N LEU A 36 3.25 -11.22 4.48
CA LEU A 36 4.66 -10.99 4.16
C LEU A 36 5.58 -11.65 5.18
N THR A 37 6.80 -11.96 4.77
CA THR A 37 7.85 -12.36 5.70
C THR A 37 8.36 -11.11 6.42
N GLU A 38 8.21 -11.06 7.73
CA GLU A 38 8.69 -9.99 8.61
C GLU A 38 9.95 -10.48 9.33
N ASP A 39 11.11 -9.99 8.89
CA ASP A 39 12.39 -10.26 9.56
C ASP A 39 12.66 -9.16 10.58
N VAL A 40 12.91 -9.59 11.83
CA VAL A 40 13.25 -8.70 12.94
C VAL A 40 14.66 -8.96 13.45
N THR A 41 15.34 -7.93 13.92
CA THR A 41 16.74 -8.02 14.40
C THR A 41 16.87 -8.63 15.79
N ARG A 42 15.79 -8.70 16.57
CA ARG A 42 15.77 -9.21 17.96
C ARG A 42 14.53 -10.05 18.21
N SER A 43 14.63 -11.02 19.12
CA SER A 43 13.52 -11.92 19.46
C SER A 43 12.40 -11.23 20.25
N VAL A 44 12.71 -10.18 21.00
CA VAL A 44 11.74 -9.40 21.78
C VAL A 44 11.79 -7.95 21.31
N MET A 45 10.70 -7.49 20.70
CA MET A 45 10.55 -6.15 20.13
C MET A 45 9.83 -5.22 21.11
N GLU A 46 10.32 -4.00 21.26
CA GLU A 46 9.71 -2.92 22.03
C GLU A 46 8.95 -1.95 21.10
N ALA A 47 8.08 -1.09 21.65
CA ALA A 47 7.25 -0.13 20.89
C ALA A 47 8.06 0.80 19.95
N LYS A 48 8.98 1.59 20.52
CA LYS A 48 10.39 1.39 20.19
C LYS A 48 10.78 1.16 18.73
N ASP A 49 10.85 -0.12 18.45
CA ASP A 49 11.52 -0.74 17.33
C ASP A 49 10.64 -0.79 16.10
N TRP A 50 9.35 -0.46 16.26
CA TRP A 50 8.37 -0.32 15.20
C TRP A 50 8.25 1.12 14.69
N ARG A 51 8.99 2.09 15.26
CA ARG A 51 8.94 3.47 14.77
C ARG A 51 9.64 3.59 13.41
N VAL A 52 9.02 4.28 12.46
CA VAL A 52 9.58 4.55 11.13
C VAL A 52 10.39 5.84 11.13
N SER A 53 11.54 5.83 10.48
CA SER A 53 12.26 7.05 10.09
C SER A 53 12.03 7.35 8.62
N LYS A 54 12.42 6.42 7.75
CA LYS A 54 12.18 6.43 6.31
C LYS A 54 12.27 5.01 5.78
N MET A 55 11.21 4.54 5.13
CA MET A 55 11.23 3.24 4.46
C MET A 55 11.95 3.33 3.11
N VAL A 56 12.61 2.24 2.72
CA VAL A 56 13.34 2.15 1.45
C VAL A 56 13.14 0.79 0.80
N LEU A 57 13.14 0.76 -0.53
CA LEU A 57 13.25 -0.51 -1.25
C LEU A 57 14.62 -1.14 -0.99
N GLY A 58 14.65 -2.47 -0.95
CA GLY A 58 15.88 -3.22 -0.93
C GLY A 58 16.74 -2.93 -2.16
N LYS A 59 17.97 -3.44 -2.16
CA LYS A 59 18.86 -3.35 -3.31
C LYS A 59 19.41 -4.73 -3.67
N GLN A 60 19.31 -5.08 -4.95
CA GLN A 60 19.92 -6.29 -5.50
C GLN A 60 20.78 -5.88 -6.70
N GLY A 61 22.09 -6.16 -6.65
CA GLY A 61 23.01 -5.79 -7.73
C GLY A 61 23.06 -4.28 -8.02
N GLY A 62 22.86 -3.43 -7.01
CA GLY A 62 22.84 -1.98 -7.15
C GLY A 62 21.52 -1.39 -7.68
N LYS A 63 20.53 -2.22 -8.04
CA LYS A 63 19.21 -1.79 -8.49
C LYS A 63 18.17 -1.94 -7.37
N PRO A 64 17.07 -1.15 -7.37
CA PRO A 64 15.97 -1.34 -6.43
C PRO A 64 15.37 -2.75 -6.54
N ASP A 65 15.30 -3.44 -5.42
CA ASP A 65 14.63 -4.74 -5.27
C ASP A 65 13.24 -4.51 -4.68
N LYS A 66 12.22 -4.74 -5.50
CA LYS A 66 10.80 -4.57 -5.14
C LYS A 66 10.28 -5.70 -4.24
N LEU A 67 11.01 -6.80 -4.09
CA LEU A 67 10.64 -7.93 -3.24
C LEU A 67 10.97 -7.68 -1.77
N VAL A 68 11.70 -6.61 -1.45
CA VAL A 68 12.16 -6.29 -0.10
C VAL A 68 11.91 -4.82 0.20
N ILE A 69 11.34 -4.55 1.38
CA ILE A 69 11.19 -3.20 1.93
C ILE A 69 11.93 -3.17 3.26
N GLY A 70 12.95 -2.33 3.36
CA GLY A 70 13.55 -1.95 4.63
C GLY A 70 12.61 -0.96 5.32
N TYR A 71 11.94 -1.40 6.39
CA TYR A 71 11.00 -0.57 7.13
C TYR A 71 11.75 0.40 8.05
N ASN A 72 12.70 -0.13 8.82
CA ASN A 72 13.67 0.61 9.62
C ASN A 72 14.89 -0.29 9.90
N GLU A 73 15.75 0.09 10.85
CA GLU A 73 16.95 -0.69 11.23
C GLU A 73 16.63 -2.03 11.89
N ASN A 74 15.42 -2.20 12.43
CA ASN A 74 15.02 -3.39 13.18
C ASN A 74 14.11 -4.34 12.38
N VAL A 75 13.42 -3.85 11.36
CA VAL A 75 12.36 -4.59 10.65
C VAL A 75 12.58 -4.51 9.15
N THR A 76 12.53 -5.67 8.50
CA THR A 76 12.55 -5.80 7.04
C THR A 76 11.38 -6.67 6.59
N LEU A 77 10.61 -6.19 5.62
CA LEU A 77 9.56 -6.96 4.98
C LEU A 77 10.08 -7.57 3.68
N ARG A 78 9.81 -8.86 3.47
CA ARG A 78 10.24 -9.61 2.28
C ARG A 78 9.06 -10.30 1.61
N ARG A 79 9.33 -10.74 0.37
CA ARG A 79 8.39 -11.44 -0.50
C ARG A 79 7.16 -10.59 -0.84
N ILE A 80 7.37 -9.29 -1.04
CA ILE A 80 6.30 -8.42 -1.55
C ILE A 80 5.93 -8.90 -2.98
N PRO A 81 4.66 -9.23 -3.26
CA PRO A 81 4.22 -9.59 -4.61
C PRO A 81 4.49 -8.44 -5.58
N LEU A 82 5.10 -8.73 -6.73
CA LEU A 82 5.42 -7.68 -7.72
C LEU A 82 4.16 -7.01 -8.28
N GLU A 83 3.07 -7.76 -8.40
CA GLU A 83 1.76 -7.25 -8.84
C GLU A 83 1.19 -6.17 -7.90
N ALA A 84 1.60 -6.13 -6.63
CA ALA A 84 1.16 -5.09 -5.70
C ALA A 84 1.60 -3.68 -6.14
N TYR A 85 2.64 -3.59 -6.99
CA TYR A 85 3.12 -2.34 -7.55
C TYR A 85 2.36 -1.89 -8.80
N ASP A 86 1.52 -2.75 -9.40
CA ASP A 86 0.73 -2.43 -10.58
C ASP A 86 -0.53 -1.63 -10.23
N TYR A 87 -0.97 -1.68 -8.96
CA TYR A 87 -2.02 -0.80 -8.46
C TYR A 87 -1.50 0.64 -8.28
N VAL A 88 -1.68 1.46 -9.31
CA VAL A 88 -1.18 2.84 -9.40
C VAL A 88 -2.29 3.87 -9.18
N VAL A 89 -2.05 4.78 -8.24
CA VAL A 89 -2.92 5.92 -7.94
C VAL A 89 -2.09 7.20 -8.08
N TYR A 90 -2.56 8.18 -8.87
CA TYR A 90 -1.85 9.46 -9.06
C TYR A 90 -0.36 9.29 -9.47
N GLY A 91 -0.08 8.35 -10.40
CA GLY A 91 1.25 8.17 -10.99
C GLY A 91 2.28 7.41 -10.14
N LYS A 92 1.89 6.90 -8.95
CA LYS A 92 2.72 6.01 -8.13
C LYS A 92 1.91 4.81 -7.64
N SER A 93 2.58 3.67 -7.43
CA SER A 93 1.93 2.54 -6.78
C SER A 93 1.48 2.89 -5.36
N ALA A 94 0.37 2.31 -4.89
CA ALA A 94 -0.10 2.53 -3.52
C ALA A 94 0.95 2.16 -2.46
N VAL A 95 1.73 1.10 -2.70
CA VAL A 95 2.87 0.72 -1.84
C VAL A 95 3.91 1.83 -1.77
N VAL A 96 4.31 2.41 -2.91
CA VAL A 96 5.29 3.51 -2.95
C VAL A 96 4.74 4.78 -2.30
N TRP A 97 3.43 5.03 -2.34
CA TRP A 97 2.82 6.13 -1.58
C TRP A 97 3.08 5.99 -0.08
N ILE A 98 2.96 4.79 0.48
CA ILE A 98 3.25 4.56 1.90
C ILE A 98 4.72 4.86 2.19
N LEU A 99 5.65 4.33 1.40
CA LEU A 99 7.09 4.59 1.56
C LEU A 99 7.44 6.09 1.53
N ASP A 100 6.80 6.84 0.63
CA ASP A 100 7.07 8.27 0.45
C ASP A 100 6.43 9.14 1.54
N ARG A 101 5.23 8.79 2.00
CA ARG A 101 4.44 9.59 2.94
C ARG A 101 4.76 9.26 4.39
N TYR A 102 4.89 7.97 4.74
CA TYR A 102 5.13 7.51 6.11
C TYR A 102 6.62 7.59 6.47
N ARG A 103 7.08 8.83 6.63
CA ARG A 103 8.44 9.19 7.04
C ARG A 103 8.42 10.35 8.01
N VAL A 104 9.41 10.40 8.89
CA VAL A 104 9.65 11.59 9.72
C VAL A 104 10.25 12.68 8.84
N SER A 105 9.64 13.87 8.86
CA SER A 105 10.17 15.02 8.12
C SER A 105 9.84 16.34 8.81
N VAL A 106 10.65 17.36 8.55
CA VAL A 106 10.42 18.73 9.01
C VAL A 106 10.24 19.59 7.77
N ASP A 107 9.13 20.32 7.69
CA ASP A 107 8.93 21.28 6.61
C ASP A 107 9.91 22.45 6.75
N LYS A 108 10.65 22.77 5.68
CA LYS A 108 11.73 23.76 5.77
C LYS A 108 11.22 25.19 5.96
N ALA A 109 10.05 25.52 5.42
CA ALA A 109 9.53 26.87 5.47
C ALA A 109 8.88 27.17 6.83
N SER A 110 8.03 26.26 7.30
CA SER A 110 7.27 26.40 8.53
C SER A 110 7.97 25.84 9.77
N GLN A 111 9.01 25.02 9.59
CA GLN A 111 9.66 24.24 10.66
C GLN A 111 8.70 23.28 11.40
N ILE A 112 7.51 23.03 10.83
CA ILE A 112 6.53 22.11 11.41
C ILE A 112 7.05 20.68 11.23
N TRP A 113 7.14 19.98 12.36
CA TRP A 113 7.53 18.58 12.42
C TRP A 113 6.34 17.67 12.09
N ASN A 114 6.52 16.79 11.12
CA ASN A 114 5.55 15.77 10.76
C ASN A 114 5.91 14.45 11.44
N ALA A 115 5.23 14.17 12.55
CA ALA A 115 5.48 13.04 13.44
C ALA A 115 4.49 11.89 13.19
N LEU A 116 4.54 11.26 12.02
CA LEU A 116 3.59 10.20 11.64
C LEU A 116 3.56 8.98 12.59
N ASN A 117 4.64 8.74 13.33
CA ASN A 117 4.67 7.69 14.36
C ASN A 117 3.72 7.96 15.53
N ASP A 118 3.24 9.20 15.68
CA ASP A 118 2.39 9.62 16.78
C ASP A 118 0.90 9.67 16.34
N TRP A 119 0.60 9.20 15.12
CA TRP A 119 -0.77 9.10 14.61
C TRP A 119 -1.60 8.03 15.32
N SER A 120 -0.96 6.96 15.82
CA SER A 120 -1.62 5.85 16.49
C SER A 120 -0.83 5.44 17.74
N GLU A 121 -1.54 5.06 18.78
CA GLU A 121 -0.97 4.46 20.00
C GLU A 121 -0.48 3.02 19.76
N ASP A 122 -0.97 2.35 18.71
CA ASP A 122 -0.48 1.02 18.31
C ASP A 122 0.89 1.15 17.64
N PRO A 123 1.98 0.65 18.25
CA PRO A 123 3.32 0.74 17.68
C PRO A 123 3.43 0.05 16.31
N ARG A 124 2.60 -0.96 16.04
CA ARG A 124 2.63 -1.73 14.80
C ARG A 124 1.78 -1.12 13.69
N TYR A 125 1.03 -0.06 13.96
CA TYR A 125 0.07 0.52 13.03
C TYR A 125 0.67 0.74 11.63
N ILE A 126 1.84 1.35 11.51
CA ILE A 126 2.43 1.70 10.20
C ILE A 126 2.94 0.46 9.46
N VAL A 127 3.59 -0.49 10.14
CA VAL A 127 4.09 -1.72 9.50
C VAL A 127 2.94 -2.60 9.02
N ASP A 128 1.87 -2.69 9.81
CA ASP A 128 0.71 -3.49 9.45
C ASP A 128 -0.15 -2.76 8.40
N LEU A 129 -0.22 -1.42 8.43
CA LEU A 129 -0.81 -0.63 7.34
C LEU A 129 -0.10 -0.89 6.01
N LEU A 130 1.23 -0.92 5.97
CA LEU A 130 1.97 -1.24 4.75
C LEU A 130 1.59 -2.64 4.22
N LYS A 131 1.50 -3.65 5.10
CA LYS A 131 1.05 -5.00 4.71
C LYS A 131 -0.39 -5.02 4.23
N ARG A 132 -1.28 -4.23 4.84
CA ARG A 132 -2.68 -4.09 4.41
C ARG A 132 -2.78 -3.45 3.02
N ILE A 133 -2.01 -2.40 2.77
CA ILE A 133 -1.92 -1.76 1.45
C ILE A 133 -1.39 -2.74 0.40
N VAL A 134 -0.41 -3.60 0.73
CA VAL A 134 0.02 -4.67 -0.19
C VAL A 134 -1.14 -5.60 -0.53
N ARG A 135 -1.99 -5.99 0.44
CA ARG A 135 -3.18 -6.79 0.17
C ARG A 135 -4.19 -6.05 -0.70
N VAL A 136 -4.54 -4.81 -0.35
CA VAL A 136 -5.48 -3.99 -1.12
C VAL A 136 -5.00 -3.85 -2.56
N SER A 137 -3.70 -3.60 -2.79
CA SER A 137 -3.13 -3.53 -4.13
C SER A 137 -3.33 -4.83 -4.92
N VAL A 138 -2.98 -5.97 -4.35
CA VAL A 138 -3.09 -7.29 -5.01
C VAL A 138 -4.55 -7.59 -5.35
N GLU A 139 -5.46 -7.39 -4.40
CA GLU A 139 -6.88 -7.67 -4.59
C GLU A 139 -7.50 -6.71 -5.62
N SER A 140 -7.13 -5.43 -5.59
CA SER A 140 -7.56 -4.44 -6.60
C SER A 140 -7.10 -4.80 -8.00
N VAL A 141 -5.82 -5.20 -8.18
CA VAL A 141 -5.30 -5.67 -9.47
C VAL A 141 -6.04 -6.91 -9.94
N ARG A 142 -6.25 -7.90 -9.05
CA ARG A 142 -7.01 -9.11 -9.38
C ARG A 142 -8.43 -8.78 -9.86
N MET A 143 -9.12 -7.89 -9.17
CA MET A 143 -10.48 -7.50 -9.52
C MET A 143 -10.56 -6.74 -10.85
N VAL A 144 -9.64 -5.79 -11.08
CA VAL A 144 -9.59 -5.04 -12.34
C VAL A 144 -9.26 -5.96 -13.52
N ASN A 145 -8.34 -6.91 -13.34
CA ASN A 145 -7.97 -7.87 -14.38
C ASN A 145 -9.10 -8.85 -14.73
N ASN A 146 -10.08 -9.04 -13.82
CA ASN A 146 -11.23 -9.91 -14.01
C ASN A 146 -12.48 -9.17 -14.51
N LEU A 147 -12.40 -7.85 -14.77
CA LEU A 147 -13.51 -7.12 -15.37
C LEU A 147 -13.79 -7.64 -16.80
N PRO A 148 -15.07 -7.72 -17.21
CA PRO A 148 -15.39 -8.07 -18.58
C PRO A 148 -14.90 -7.00 -19.57
N PRO A 149 -14.77 -7.32 -20.86
CA PRO A 149 -14.51 -6.33 -21.89
C PRO A 149 -15.56 -5.21 -21.87
N LEU A 150 -15.12 -3.97 -22.05
CA LEU A 150 -16.01 -2.82 -22.14
C LEU A 150 -16.66 -2.76 -23.53
N ASN A 151 -17.78 -3.46 -23.71
CA ASN A 151 -18.67 -3.31 -24.86
C ASN A 151 -19.79 -2.34 -24.50
N GLU A 152 -20.03 -1.32 -25.33
CA GLU A 152 -21.12 -0.36 -25.11
C GLU A 152 -22.46 -0.96 -25.54
N ALA A 153 -23.49 -0.81 -24.71
CA ALA A 153 -24.85 -1.21 -25.05
C ALA A 153 -25.34 -0.38 -26.26
N LYS A 154 -25.89 -1.07 -27.26
CA LYS A 154 -26.47 -0.45 -28.47
C LYS A 154 -27.83 0.17 -28.22
#